data_AF-A0A9D1ST24-F1
#
_entry.id   AF-A0A9D1ST24-F1
#
_cell.length_a   1.000
_cell.length_b   1.000
_cell.length_c   1.000
_cell.angle_alpha   90.00
_cell.angle_beta   90.00
_cell.angle_gamma   90.00
#
_symmetry.space_group_name_H-M   'P 1'
#
loop_
_entity.id
_entity.type
_entity.pdbx_description
1 polymer ?
#
loop_
_entity_poly.entity_id
_entity_poly.type
_entity_poly.pdbx_seq_one_letter_code
_entity_poly.pdbx_strand_id
1 'polypeptide(L)'
;MEDLFYAPLSRALADGVGRVLGEALPSTAIHIPARDAAASCAVAIARGLDADALCVRLSSVRAAAFPAVFGAPPVRGVRAQRGWLLFDLTDAFYSAAVRHVCAVLPPASHDCGQHAVNRLRAMARRGGTDCPPEPAVQRALLLALCATRSPAARAQAERALLSLAHGTPPRERPALLARCGGVADAAARILFALETERARA
;
A
#
# COMPACT_ATOMS: atom_id res chain seq x y z
N MET A 1 3.03 -14.86 -0.06
CA MET A 1 3.10 -13.44 -0.49
C MET A 1 2.84 -12.41 0.61
N GLU A 2 2.05 -12.68 1.65
CA GLU A 2 1.78 -11.68 2.71
C GLU A 2 3.06 -11.14 3.38
N ASP A 3 4.03 -12.04 3.63
CA ASP A 3 5.35 -11.70 4.18
C ASP A 3 6.22 -10.83 3.26
N LEU A 4 5.93 -10.78 1.97
CA LEU A 4 6.71 -10.01 0.99
C LEU A 4 6.30 -8.53 0.97
N PHE A 5 5.02 -8.24 1.22
CA PHE A 5 4.46 -6.92 0.92
C PHE A 5 3.77 -6.26 2.12
N TYR A 6 2.89 -6.99 2.80
CA TYR A 6 2.08 -6.46 3.89
C TYR A 6 2.86 -6.45 5.21
N ALA A 7 3.48 -7.57 5.57
CA ALA A 7 4.15 -7.74 6.85
C ALA A 7 5.30 -6.74 7.09
N PRO A 8 6.16 -6.41 6.10
CA PRO A 8 7.22 -5.42 6.30
C PRO A 8 6.67 -4.03 6.67
N LEU A 9 5.58 -3.60 6.02
CA LEU A 9 4.95 -2.31 6.29
C LEU A 9 4.26 -2.28 7.67
N SER A 10 3.48 -3.32 8.00
CA SER A 10 2.78 -3.38 9.28
C SER A 10 3.74 -3.46 10.47
N ARG A 11 4.85 -4.20 10.35
CA ARG A 11 5.92 -4.26 11.35
C ARG A 11 6.61 -2.91 11.51
N ALA A 12 7.03 -2.25 10.42
CA ALA A 12 7.69 -0.95 10.51
C ALA A 12 6.81 0.13 11.17
N LEU A 13 5.50 0.12 10.89
CA LEU A 13 4.55 1.02 11.55
C LEU A 13 4.39 0.70 13.04
N ALA A 14 4.26 -0.58 13.39
CA ALA A 14 4.14 -1.01 14.77
C ALA A 14 5.41 -0.69 15.58
N ASP A 15 6.59 -0.90 15.01
CA ASP A 15 7.88 -0.56 15.62
C ASP A 15 7.98 0.94 15.93
N GLY A 16 7.60 1.79 14.97
CA GLY A 16 7.66 3.24 15.18
C GLY A 16 6.69 3.72 16.27
N VAL A 17 5.49 3.14 16.33
CA VAL A 17 4.54 3.43 17.42
C VAL A 17 5.08 2.90 18.76
N GLY A 18 5.57 1.66 18.79
CA GLY A 18 6.12 1.04 19.98
C GLY A 18 7.30 1.82 20.57
N ARG A 19 8.21 2.32 19.73
CA ARG A 19 9.32 3.19 20.16
C ARG A 19 8.86 4.43 20.90
N VAL A 20 7.78 5.09 20.45
CA VAL A 20 7.22 6.26 21.14
C VAL A 20 6.52 5.88 22.44
N LEU A 21 5.89 4.71 22.48
CA LEU A 21 5.26 4.18 23.69
C LEU A 21 6.29 3.64 24.71
N GLY A 22 7.51 3.33 24.28
CA GLY A 22 8.54 2.72 25.12
C GLY A 22 8.39 1.21 25.28
N GLU A 23 7.59 0.56 24.43
CA GLU A 23 7.32 -0.88 24.50
C GLU A 23 6.94 -1.47 23.13
N ALA A 24 7.06 -2.78 22.98
CA ALA A 24 6.73 -3.45 21.72
C ALA A 24 5.22 -3.40 21.43
N LEU A 25 4.87 -2.99 20.20
CA LEU A 25 3.49 -3.06 19.70
C LEU A 25 3.38 -4.20 18.69
N PRO A 26 2.38 -5.10 18.79
CA PRO A 26 2.19 -6.14 17.80
C PRO A 26 1.74 -5.54 16.46
N SER A 27 2.23 -6.10 15.34
CA SER A 27 1.85 -5.67 13.99
C SER A 27 0.35 -5.81 13.70
N THR A 28 -0.36 -6.67 14.44
CA THR A 28 -1.83 -6.82 14.38
C THR A 28 -2.59 -5.60 14.89
N ALA A 29 -1.95 -4.71 15.65
CA ALA A 29 -2.53 -3.44 16.07
C ALA A 29 -2.54 -2.37 14.94
N ILE A 30 -1.90 -2.66 13.81
CA ILE A 30 -1.87 -1.80 12.63
C ILE A 30 -2.86 -2.33 11.59
N HIS A 31 -3.79 -1.48 11.18
CA HIS A 31 -4.77 -1.78 10.14
C HIS A 31 -4.33 -1.18 8.81
N ILE A 32 -4.12 -2.03 7.81
CA ILE A 32 -3.79 -1.64 6.43
C ILE A 32 -4.67 -2.44 5.46
N PRO A 33 -5.33 -1.80 4.48
CA PRO A 33 -5.47 -0.34 4.35
C PRO A 33 -6.57 0.22 5.27
N ALA A 34 -6.36 1.43 5.81
CA ALA A 34 -7.39 2.15 6.58
C ALA A 34 -8.39 2.89 5.67
N ARG A 35 -9.55 3.32 6.18
CA ARG A 35 -10.57 4.00 5.35
C ARG A 35 -10.12 5.39 4.87
N ASP A 36 -9.65 6.22 5.80
CA ASP A 36 -9.36 7.65 5.59
C ASP A 36 -7.85 7.96 5.60
N ALA A 37 -7.02 6.92 5.47
CA ALA A 37 -5.55 6.99 5.44
C ALA A 37 -4.98 5.71 4.82
N ALA A 38 -3.65 5.63 4.68
CA ALA A 38 -3.00 4.40 4.24
C ALA A 38 -3.06 3.34 5.35
N ALA A 39 -2.75 3.70 6.59
CA ALA A 39 -2.85 2.82 7.74
C ALA A 39 -3.48 3.51 8.96
N SER A 40 -3.98 2.72 9.92
CA SER A 40 -4.48 3.24 11.19
C SER A 40 -4.11 2.37 12.38
N CYS A 41 -4.09 2.98 13.57
CA CYS A 41 -3.84 2.29 14.84
C CYS A 41 -4.76 2.85 15.94
N ALA A 42 -5.41 1.96 16.68
CA ALA A 42 -6.32 2.31 17.78
C ALA A 42 -5.64 2.33 19.16
N VAL A 43 -4.30 2.31 19.21
CA VAL A 43 -3.57 2.12 20.47
C VAL A 43 -3.89 3.18 21.53
N ALA A 44 -4.17 4.42 21.11
CA ALA A 44 -4.53 5.49 22.04
C ALA A 44 -5.87 5.20 22.72
N ILE A 45 -6.88 4.76 21.96
CA ILE A 45 -8.17 4.31 22.51
C ILE A 45 -7.97 3.12 23.45
N ALA A 46 -7.26 2.09 22.99
CA ALA A 46 -7.07 0.85 23.75
C ALA A 46 -6.37 1.06 25.10
N ARG A 47 -5.63 2.16 25.26
CA ARG A 47 -4.82 2.47 26.44
C ARG A 47 -5.27 3.72 27.19
N GLY A 48 -6.37 4.36 26.77
CA GLY A 48 -6.81 5.62 27.36
C GLY A 48 -5.78 6.75 27.26
N LEU A 49 -4.97 6.76 26.19
CA LEU A 49 -3.95 7.79 25.94
C LEU A 49 -4.50 8.92 25.08
N ASP A 50 -3.89 10.09 25.20
CA ASP A 50 -4.15 11.22 24.31
C ASP A 50 -3.54 10.98 22.93
N ALA A 51 -4.41 10.80 21.93
CA ALA A 51 -4.02 10.56 20.54
C ALA A 51 -3.33 11.77 19.91
N ASP A 52 -3.72 12.99 20.27
CA ASP A 52 -3.12 14.22 19.74
C ASP A 52 -1.69 14.39 20.28
N ALA A 53 -1.48 14.14 21.57
CA ALA A 53 -0.14 14.11 22.16
C ALA A 53 0.76 13.04 21.52
N LEU A 54 0.24 11.83 21.30
CA LEU A 54 0.97 10.77 20.58
C LEU A 54 1.28 11.17 19.13
N CYS A 55 0.34 11.81 18.44
CA CYS A 55 0.52 12.29 17.08
C CYS A 55 1.65 13.32 16.99
N VAL A 56 1.72 14.27 17.92
CA VAL A 56 2.81 15.26 18.01
C VAL A 56 4.16 14.56 18.23
N ARG A 57 4.22 13.62 19.18
CA ARG A 57 5.45 12.86 19.47
C ARG A 57 5.90 12.03 18.27
N LEU A 58 4.99 11.28 17.64
CA LEU A 58 5.31 10.50 16.43
C LEU A 58 5.75 11.37 15.27
N SER A 59 5.15 12.56 15.13
CA SER A 59 5.53 13.52 14.08
C SER A 59 6.93 14.10 14.31
N SER A 60 7.33 14.36 15.56
CA SER A 60 8.65 14.92 15.88
C SER A 60 9.79 13.92 15.69
N VAL A 61 9.56 12.63 15.93
CA VAL A 61 10.59 11.58 15.77
C VAL A 61 10.42 10.75 14.49
N ARG A 62 9.52 11.14 13.58
CA ARG A 62 9.09 10.34 12.41
C ARG A 62 10.25 9.69 11.63
N ALA A 63 11.28 10.47 11.30
CA ALA A 63 12.41 9.99 10.50
C ALA A 63 13.23 8.88 11.20
N ALA A 64 13.30 8.89 12.53
CA ALA A 64 14.03 7.90 13.33
C ALA A 64 13.14 6.78 13.88
N ALA A 65 11.85 7.04 14.05
CA ALA A 65 10.91 6.09 14.64
C ALA A 65 10.56 4.95 13.68
N PHE A 66 10.28 5.26 12.42
CA PHE A 66 9.78 4.27 11.45
C PHE A 66 10.92 3.72 10.59
N PRO A 67 11.26 2.42 10.68
CA PRO A 67 12.25 1.80 9.81
C PRO A 67 11.88 1.92 8.33
N ALA A 68 12.87 1.97 7.46
CA ALA A 68 12.65 1.98 6.02
C ALA A 68 12.01 0.67 5.54
N VAL A 69 11.06 0.76 4.62
CA VAL A 69 10.40 -0.38 3.98
C VAL A 69 10.75 -0.37 2.49
N PHE A 70 11.25 -1.49 1.98
CA PHE A 70 11.80 -1.59 0.62
C PHE A 70 12.91 -0.56 0.32
N GLY A 71 13.65 -0.15 1.36
CA GLY A 71 14.70 0.87 1.28
C GLY A 71 14.21 2.32 1.27
N ALA A 72 12.91 2.59 1.49
CA ALA A 72 12.35 3.94 1.53
C ALA A 72 11.66 4.25 2.87
N PRO A 73 11.68 5.51 3.35
CA PRO A 73 10.97 5.91 4.56
C PRO A 73 9.45 5.79 4.35
N PRO A 74 8.73 4.99 5.14
CA PRO A 74 7.33 4.69 4.86
C PRO A 74 6.38 5.84 5.18
N VAL A 75 6.59 6.56 6.29
CA VAL A 75 5.61 7.52 6.83
C VAL A 75 5.87 8.95 6.35
N ARG A 76 4.89 9.54 5.66
CA ARG A 76 4.85 10.97 5.30
C ARG A 76 4.32 11.82 6.44
N GLY A 77 3.29 11.35 7.13
CA GLY A 77 2.60 12.10 8.16
C GLY A 77 1.78 11.21 9.09
N VAL A 78 1.53 11.73 10.28
CA VAL A 78 0.65 11.12 11.28
C VAL A 78 -0.44 12.15 11.60
N ARG A 79 -1.68 11.70 11.72
CA ARG A 79 -2.82 12.52 12.12
C ARG A 79 -3.56 11.81 13.26
N ALA A 80 -4.01 12.57 14.25
CA ALA A 80 -4.96 12.08 15.23
C ALA A 80 -6.38 12.38 14.76
N GLN A 81 -7.29 11.42 14.87
CA GLN A 81 -8.70 11.63 14.59
C GLN A 81 -9.56 10.71 15.45
N ARG A 82 -10.37 11.28 16.34
CA ARG A 82 -11.30 10.54 17.21
C ARG A 82 -10.61 9.39 17.97
N GLY A 83 -9.42 9.64 18.51
CA GLY A 83 -8.62 8.63 19.21
C GLY A 83 -7.81 7.68 18.31
N TRP A 84 -7.97 7.74 16.99
CA TRP A 84 -7.15 6.95 16.06
C TRP A 84 -5.90 7.70 15.66
N LEU A 85 -4.80 6.95 15.53
CA LEU A 85 -3.62 7.40 14.80
C LEU A 85 -3.77 6.96 13.34
N LEU A 86 -3.72 7.91 12.42
CA LEU A 86 -3.82 7.73 10.98
C LEU A 86 -2.46 8.02 10.35
N PHE A 87 -2.00 7.14 9.47
CA PHE A 87 -0.70 7.26 8.82
C PHE A 87 -0.88 7.46 7.32
N ASP A 88 -0.26 8.52 6.80
CA ASP A 88 -0.12 8.76 5.37
C ASP A 88 1.29 8.33 4.95
N LEU A 89 1.40 7.61 3.83
CA LEU A 89 2.69 7.07 3.36
C LEU A 89 3.37 8.01 2.36
N THR A 90 4.68 7.84 2.19
CA THR A 90 5.46 8.66 1.25
C THR A 90 5.32 8.18 -0.20
N ASP A 91 5.46 9.10 -1.15
CA ASP A 91 5.53 8.76 -2.58
C ASP A 91 6.75 7.87 -2.90
N ALA A 92 7.84 8.07 -2.15
CA ALA A 92 9.05 7.26 -2.21
C ALA A 92 8.80 5.81 -1.82
N PHE A 93 8.00 5.56 -0.77
CA PHE A 93 7.56 4.22 -0.39
C PHE A 93 6.78 3.55 -1.53
N TYR A 94 5.81 4.24 -2.12
CA TYR A 94 5.00 3.66 -3.20
C TYR A 94 5.84 3.31 -4.43
N SER A 95 6.79 4.17 -4.81
CA SER A 95 7.71 3.89 -5.91
C SER A 95 8.68 2.75 -5.57
N ALA A 96 9.16 2.68 -4.33
CA ALA A 96 9.98 1.56 -3.85
C ALA A 96 9.21 0.24 -3.85
N ALA A 97 7.91 0.25 -3.50
CA ALA A 97 7.06 -0.93 -3.54
C ALA A 97 6.88 -1.45 -4.97
N VAL A 98 6.67 -0.57 -5.97
CA VAL A 98 6.63 -0.96 -7.39
C VAL A 98 7.91 -1.69 -7.79
N ARG A 99 9.08 -1.07 -7.53
CA ARG A 99 10.38 -1.67 -7.86
C ARG A 99 10.60 -3.00 -7.15
N HIS A 100 10.25 -3.07 -5.87
CA HIS A 100 10.38 -4.30 -5.08
C HIS A 100 9.54 -5.44 -5.66
N VAL A 101 8.26 -5.18 -5.96
CA VAL A 101 7.36 -6.17 -6.57
C VAL A 101 7.90 -6.66 -7.91
N CYS A 102 8.32 -5.74 -8.79
CA CYS A 102 8.86 -6.11 -10.10
C CYS A 102 10.19 -6.88 -10.01
N ALA A 103 10.95 -6.70 -8.92
CA ALA A 103 12.19 -7.44 -8.67
C ALA A 103 11.95 -8.84 -8.08
N VAL A 104 10.96 -9.00 -7.21
CA VAL A 104 10.72 -10.27 -6.49
C VAL A 104 9.71 -11.19 -7.16
N LEU A 105 8.79 -10.67 -7.97
CA LEU A 105 7.80 -11.45 -8.69
C LEU A 105 8.12 -11.53 -10.19
N PRO A 106 7.93 -12.70 -10.83
CA PRO A 106 8.09 -12.82 -12.27
C PRO A 106 7.03 -11.98 -13.01
N PRO A 107 7.31 -11.53 -14.24
CA PRO A 107 6.30 -10.89 -15.09
C PRO A 107 5.08 -11.79 -15.30
N ALA A 108 3.89 -11.19 -15.40
CA ALA A 108 2.68 -11.92 -15.74
C ALA A 108 2.72 -12.42 -17.20
N SER A 109 2.97 -13.72 -17.38
CA SER A 109 3.14 -14.35 -18.70
C SER A 109 1.85 -14.40 -19.51
N HIS A 110 0.71 -14.58 -18.83
CA HIS A 110 -0.65 -14.51 -19.39
C HIS A 110 -1.62 -13.87 -18.39
N ASP A 111 -2.91 -13.82 -18.72
CA ASP A 111 -3.94 -13.20 -17.89
C ASP A 111 -4.71 -14.18 -17.00
N CYS A 112 -4.52 -15.49 -17.18
CA CYS A 112 -5.25 -16.54 -16.46
C CYS A 112 -6.77 -16.46 -16.70
N GLY A 113 -7.22 -15.87 -17.82
CA GLY A 113 -8.64 -15.58 -18.06
C GLY A 113 -9.20 -14.43 -17.21
N GLN A 114 -8.35 -13.72 -16.45
CA GLN A 114 -8.77 -12.62 -15.58
C GLN A 114 -8.70 -11.28 -16.32
N HIS A 115 -9.86 -10.63 -16.47
CA HIS A 115 -9.97 -9.32 -17.12
C HIS A 115 -9.04 -8.27 -16.49
N ALA A 116 -8.94 -8.26 -15.16
CA ALA A 116 -8.08 -7.33 -14.43
C ALA A 116 -6.60 -7.48 -14.83
N VAL A 117 -6.10 -8.71 -14.88
CA VAL A 117 -4.70 -8.99 -15.26
C VAL A 117 -4.46 -8.58 -16.71
N ASN A 118 -5.36 -8.92 -17.63
CA ASN A 118 -5.23 -8.49 -19.04
C ASN A 118 -5.17 -6.96 -19.17
N ARG A 119 -6.07 -6.25 -18.51
CA ARG A 119 -6.12 -4.78 -18.56
C ARG A 119 -4.85 -4.14 -18.02
N LEU A 120 -4.33 -4.66 -16.91
CA LEU A 120 -3.09 -4.19 -16.29
C LEU A 120 -1.88 -4.50 -17.17
N ARG A 121 -1.79 -5.70 -17.77
CA ARG A 121 -0.72 -6.04 -18.72
C ARG A 121 -0.72 -5.12 -19.94
N ALA A 122 -1.88 -4.75 -20.46
CA ALA A 122 -1.98 -3.78 -21.56
C ALA A 122 -1.48 -2.39 -21.14
N MET A 123 -1.78 -1.96 -19.92
CA MET A 123 -1.32 -0.68 -19.37
C MET A 123 0.19 -0.69 -19.06
N ALA A 124 0.72 -1.81 -18.57
CA ALA A 124 2.13 -1.99 -18.25
C ALA A 124 3.06 -1.77 -19.45
N ARG A 125 2.57 -1.98 -20.68
CA ARG A 125 3.32 -1.69 -21.93
C ARG A 125 3.75 -0.23 -22.07
N ARG A 126 3.15 0.68 -21.31
CA ARG A 126 3.54 2.09 -21.24
C ARG A 126 4.87 2.31 -20.50
N GLY A 127 5.35 1.29 -19.78
CA GLY A 127 6.61 1.31 -19.04
C GLY A 127 6.57 2.15 -17.77
N GLY A 128 7.75 2.35 -17.18
CA GLY A 128 7.93 3.07 -15.92
C GLY A 128 8.22 2.14 -14.75
N THR A 129 8.87 2.70 -13.73
CA THR A 129 9.37 1.97 -12.55
C THR A 129 8.83 2.51 -11.23
N ASP A 130 8.04 3.58 -11.29
CA ASP A 130 7.63 4.35 -10.12
C ASP A 130 6.11 4.40 -9.98
N CYS A 131 5.66 4.89 -8.82
CA CYS A 131 4.25 5.10 -8.54
C CYS A 131 3.93 6.60 -8.64
N PRO A 132 3.02 7.01 -9.54
CA PRO A 132 2.53 8.39 -9.60
C PRO A 132 1.93 8.86 -8.25
N PRO A 133 2.13 10.12 -7.83
CA PRO A 133 1.71 10.64 -6.53
C PRO A 133 0.20 10.96 -6.42
N GLU A 134 -0.61 10.39 -7.30
CA GLU A 134 -2.06 10.54 -7.26
C GLU A 134 -2.68 9.62 -6.20
N PRO A 135 -3.49 10.14 -5.25
CA PRO A 135 -4.02 9.36 -4.13
C PRO A 135 -4.76 8.09 -4.56
N ALA A 136 -5.54 8.14 -5.65
CA ALA A 136 -6.26 6.99 -6.16
C ALA A 136 -5.32 5.87 -6.66
N VAL A 137 -4.19 6.25 -7.28
CA VAL A 137 -3.18 5.31 -7.78
C VAL A 137 -2.43 4.65 -6.63
N GLN A 138 -1.96 5.47 -5.68
CA GLN A 138 -1.31 5.00 -4.46
C GLN A 138 -2.22 4.09 -3.64
N ARG A 139 -3.52 4.44 -3.53
CA ARG A 139 -4.52 3.63 -2.85
C ARG A 139 -4.73 2.28 -3.53
N ALA A 140 -4.85 2.26 -4.85
CA ALA A 140 -5.02 1.02 -5.60
C ALA A 140 -3.79 0.11 -5.47
N LEU A 141 -2.59 0.68 -5.52
CA LEU A 141 -1.35 -0.06 -5.27
C LEU A 141 -1.30 -0.64 -3.84
N LEU A 142 -1.65 0.15 -2.83
CA LEU A 142 -1.70 -0.33 -1.45
C LEU A 142 -2.67 -1.51 -1.28
N LEU A 143 -3.85 -1.41 -1.89
CA LEU A 143 -4.83 -2.49 -1.91
C LEU A 143 -4.28 -3.75 -2.58
N ALA A 144 -3.55 -3.60 -3.70
CA ALA A 144 -2.90 -4.71 -4.38
C ALA A 144 -1.87 -5.41 -3.48
N LEU A 145 -1.02 -4.65 -2.75
CA LEU A 145 -0.07 -5.21 -1.79
C LEU A 145 -0.76 -5.99 -0.66
N CYS A 146 -2.01 -5.65 -0.33
CA CYS A 146 -2.83 -6.33 0.67
C CYS A 146 -3.75 -7.43 0.09
N ALA A 147 -3.72 -7.69 -1.22
CA ALA A 147 -4.68 -8.57 -1.89
C ALA A 147 -4.62 -10.02 -1.42
N THR A 148 -3.49 -10.45 -0.84
CA THR A 148 -3.26 -11.82 -0.35
C THR A 148 -4.03 -12.14 0.93
N ARG A 149 -4.53 -11.11 1.64
CA ARG A 149 -5.11 -11.28 2.97
C ARG A 149 -6.46 -11.98 2.97
N SER A 150 -7.25 -11.81 1.91
CA SER A 150 -8.54 -12.47 1.75
C SER A 150 -9.07 -12.33 0.32
N PRO A 151 -10.03 -13.17 -0.10
CA PRO A 151 -10.73 -13.00 -1.37
C PRO A 151 -11.40 -11.63 -1.52
N ALA A 152 -11.92 -11.08 -0.40
CA ALA A 152 -12.53 -9.75 -0.39
C ALA A 152 -11.49 -8.63 -0.60
N ALA A 153 -10.31 -8.74 0.04
CA ALA A 153 -9.21 -7.78 -0.14
C ALA A 153 -8.74 -7.77 -1.60
N ARG A 154 -8.63 -8.96 -2.21
CA ARG A 154 -8.31 -9.08 -3.62
C ARG A 154 -9.36 -8.44 -4.52
N ALA A 155 -10.64 -8.76 -4.35
CA ALA A 155 -11.71 -8.17 -5.15
C ALA A 155 -11.74 -6.63 -5.01
N GLN A 156 -11.43 -6.12 -3.83
CA GLN A 156 -11.31 -4.68 -3.60
C GLN A 156 -10.11 -4.08 -4.36
N ALA A 157 -8.97 -4.76 -4.37
CA ALA A 157 -7.79 -4.34 -5.13
C ALA A 157 -8.08 -4.29 -6.64
N GLU A 158 -8.69 -5.34 -7.19
CA GLU A 158 -9.05 -5.41 -8.62
C GLU A 158 -9.98 -4.25 -9.02
N ARG A 159 -11.02 -3.98 -8.22
CA ARG A 159 -11.94 -2.85 -8.47
C ARG A 159 -11.21 -1.51 -8.46
N ALA A 160 -10.32 -1.29 -7.49
CA ALA A 160 -9.55 -0.06 -7.37
C ALA A 160 -8.60 0.14 -8.56
N LEU A 161 -7.91 -0.93 -8.98
CA LEU A 161 -7.00 -0.94 -10.14
C LEU A 161 -7.73 -0.70 -11.47
N LEU A 162 -8.93 -1.24 -11.62
CA LEU A 162 -9.75 -0.99 -12.82
C LEU A 162 -10.35 0.42 -12.85
N SER A 163 -10.38 1.10 -11.70
CA SER A 163 -10.99 2.43 -11.52
C SER A 163 -9.97 3.55 -11.28
N LEU A 164 -8.68 3.34 -11.58
CA LEU A 164 -7.57 4.27 -11.28
C LEU A 164 -7.85 5.73 -11.69
N ALA A 165 -8.42 5.92 -12.87
CA ALA A 165 -8.69 7.25 -13.44
C ALA A 165 -10.16 7.68 -13.33
N HIS A 166 -11.00 6.94 -12.58
CA HIS A 166 -12.44 7.20 -12.53
C HIS A 166 -12.75 8.59 -11.95
N GLY A 167 -12.07 8.97 -10.86
CA GLY A 167 -12.19 10.30 -10.23
C GLY A 167 -11.44 11.42 -10.95
N THR A 168 -10.68 11.11 -12.01
CA THR A 168 -9.93 12.09 -12.80
C THR A 168 -10.80 12.64 -13.93
N PRO A 169 -10.79 13.97 -14.19
CA PRO A 169 -11.52 14.56 -15.31
C PRO A 169 -11.18 13.88 -16.64
N PRO A 170 -12.16 13.62 -17.54
CA PRO A 170 -11.92 12.86 -18.77
C PRO A 170 -10.74 13.33 -19.63
N ARG A 171 -10.48 14.65 -19.66
CA ARG A 171 -9.37 15.26 -20.41
C ARG A 171 -7.98 14.91 -19.85
N GLU A 172 -7.88 14.66 -18.55
CA GLU A 172 -6.61 14.39 -17.85
C GLU A 172 -6.30 12.89 -17.73
N ARG A 173 -7.31 12.03 -17.89
CA ARG A 173 -7.17 10.56 -17.78
C ARG A 173 -6.05 9.99 -18.66
N PRO A 174 -5.87 10.39 -19.93
CA PRO A 174 -4.81 9.81 -20.76
C PRO A 174 -3.42 10.07 -20.20
N ALA A 175 -3.17 11.28 -19.71
CA ALA A 175 -1.88 11.69 -19.14
C ALA A 175 -1.59 10.95 -17.84
N LEU A 176 -2.59 10.80 -16.96
CA LEU A 176 -2.45 9.99 -15.74
C LEU A 176 -2.13 8.53 -16.08
N LEU A 177 -2.96 7.90 -16.92
CA LEU A 177 -2.78 6.50 -17.30
C LEU A 177 -1.45 6.26 -18.04
N ALA A 178 -0.87 7.27 -18.70
CA ALA A 178 0.44 7.16 -19.34
C ALA A 178 1.56 6.91 -18.32
N ARG A 179 1.41 7.42 -17.10
CA ARG A 179 2.38 7.33 -16.01
C ARG A 179 2.16 6.10 -15.12
N CYS A 180 1.04 5.40 -15.25
CA CYS A 180 0.68 4.25 -14.41
C CYS A 180 1.28 2.90 -14.85
N GLY A 181 2.16 2.87 -15.86
CA GLY A 181 2.66 1.59 -16.40
C GLY A 181 3.43 0.75 -15.37
N GLY A 182 4.28 1.37 -14.55
CA GLY A 182 4.99 0.68 -13.45
C GLY A 182 4.05 0.09 -12.40
N VAL A 183 3.05 0.86 -11.97
CA VAL A 183 1.99 0.38 -11.05
C VAL A 183 1.20 -0.76 -11.67
N ALA A 184 0.90 -0.68 -12.96
CA ALA A 184 0.17 -1.72 -13.67
C ALA A 184 0.99 -3.01 -13.80
N ASP A 185 2.30 -2.94 -14.05
CA ASP A 185 3.18 -4.11 -14.07
C ASP A 185 3.23 -4.77 -12.68
N ALA A 186 3.52 -3.99 -11.63
CA ALA A 186 3.56 -4.51 -10.26
C ALA A 186 2.22 -5.17 -9.86
N ALA A 187 1.10 -4.50 -10.11
CA ALA A 187 -0.22 -5.04 -9.80
C ALA A 187 -0.56 -6.29 -10.62
N ALA A 188 -0.20 -6.32 -11.91
CA ALA A 188 -0.40 -7.51 -12.75
C ALA A 188 0.36 -8.72 -12.20
N ARG A 189 1.62 -8.52 -11.76
CA ARG A 189 2.45 -9.58 -11.17
C ARG A 189 1.86 -10.12 -9.87
N ILE A 190 1.38 -9.24 -9.00
CA ILE A 190 0.73 -9.65 -7.74
C ILE A 190 -0.52 -10.49 -8.03
N LEU A 191 -1.43 -9.99 -8.88
CA LEU A 191 -2.68 -10.70 -9.18
C LEU A 191 -2.42 -12.02 -9.93
N PHE A 192 -1.44 -12.05 -10.83
CA PHE A 192 -1.02 -13.26 -11.52
C PHE A 192 -0.43 -14.32 -10.58
N ALA A 193 0.44 -13.90 -9.65
CA ALA A 193 1.00 -14.79 -8.64
C ALA A 193 -0.11 -15.39 -7.76
N LEU A 194 -1.09 -14.57 -7.34
CA LEU A 194 -2.26 -15.02 -6.58
C LEU A 194 -3.09 -16.08 -7.33
N GLU A 195 -3.35 -15.86 -8.62
CA GLU A 195 -4.07 -16.85 -9.44
C GLU A 195 -3.29 -18.15 -9.61
N THR A 196 -1.97 -18.04 -9.79
CA THR A 196 -1.11 -19.21 -9.99
C THR A 196 -1.00 -20.04 -8.72
N GLU A 197 -0.90 -19.41 -7.55
CA GLU A 197 -0.92 -20.10 -6.26
C GLU A 197 -2.27 -20.80 -6.03
N ARG A 198 -3.39 -20.15 -6.37
CA ARG A 198 -4.72 -20.73 -6.24
C ARG A 198 -4.94 -21.95 -7.14
N ALA A 199 -4.40 -21.94 -8.37
CA ALA A 199 -4.51 -23.07 -9.28
C ALA A 199 -3.70 -24.31 -8.83
N ARG A 200 -2.79 -24.15 -7.87
CA ARG A 200 -1.95 -25.22 -7.32
C ARG A 200 -2.47 -25.80 -6.00
N ALA A 201 -3.41 -25.12 -5.35
CA ALA A 201 -4.04 -25.54 -4.09
C ALA A 201 -5.30 -26.36 -4.37
#